data_AF-A0A968E8K3-F1
#
_entry.id   AF-A0A968E8K3-F1
#
_cell.length_a   1.000
_cell.length_b   1.000
_cell.length_c   1.000
_cell.angle_alpha   90.00
_cell.angle_beta   90.00
_cell.angle_gamma   90.00
#
_symmetry.space_group_name_H-M   'P 1'
#
loop_
_entity.id
_entity.type
_entity.pdbx_description
1 polymer ?
#
loop_
_entity_poly.entity_id
_entity_poly.type
_entity_poly.pdbx_seq_one_letter_code
_entity_poly.pdbx_strand_id
1 'polypeptide(L)'
;MKGLFEYAIYVAEDLTLRSGTTVTAYNAGPDDPPLQICTNSIESGAVTCKSGVTIDGDIVVGPGGDPDVVINNTSEATITGESYSSLIKNKPPTINVPQYLLDMVSSGGIDSSTTISSSAVYDHVDVASDPNKGSLVSVDGNIQIYVTGDIRLGNSDTVEIQPDSSLIVFLGGDLIIDNSGAINNLTQDPKKLRIYGLDTCQTVVFKNSGDFYGAIYAPEADIHLCNSVKVFGAMSGKSFTQDVNADFYYDMSLREVDLSEIGVRMVIKRWSER
;
A
#
# COMPACT_ATOMS: atom_id res chain seq x y z
N MET A 1 17.26 -11.46 2.05
CA MET A 1 16.17 -11.57 1.06
C MET A 1 15.58 -10.18 0.89
N LYS A 2 14.68 -9.98 -0.07
CA LYS A 2 13.91 -8.74 -0.15
C LYS A 2 12.43 -9.02 -0.36
N GLY A 3 11.59 -8.29 0.35
CA GLY A 3 10.14 -8.33 0.24
C GLY A 3 9.57 -7.42 -0.83
N LEU A 4 8.25 -7.29 -0.81
CA LEU A 4 7.50 -6.31 -1.60
C LEU A 4 7.53 -4.92 -0.97
N PHE A 5 7.66 -4.85 0.35
CA PHE A 5 7.49 -3.64 1.16
C PHE A 5 8.81 -3.11 1.73
N GLU A 6 9.87 -3.13 0.93
CA GLU A 6 11.21 -2.60 1.27
C GLU A 6 11.23 -1.07 1.42
N TYR A 7 10.32 -0.42 0.67
CA TYR A 7 10.11 1.02 0.64
C TYR A 7 8.83 1.35 1.40
N ALA A 8 8.80 2.52 2.03
CA ALA A 8 7.59 3.10 2.59
C ALA A 8 6.54 3.31 1.49
N ILE A 9 6.99 4.01 0.44
CA ILE A 9 6.22 4.28 -0.78
C ILE A 9 7.12 3.92 -1.95
N TYR A 10 6.65 3.04 -2.82
CA TYR A 10 7.27 2.75 -4.09
C TYR A 10 6.30 3.07 -5.22
N VAL A 11 6.77 3.78 -6.25
CA VAL A 11 6.01 4.04 -7.46
C VAL A 11 6.81 3.75 -8.73
N ALA A 12 6.12 3.33 -9.78
CA ALA A 12 6.73 3.20 -11.11
C ALA A 12 6.99 4.58 -11.75
N GLU A 13 6.08 5.52 -11.53
CA GLU A 13 6.01 6.83 -12.18
C GLU A 13 6.03 7.95 -11.14
N ASP A 14 4.92 8.64 -10.91
CA ASP A 14 4.89 9.89 -10.16
C ASP A 14 4.58 9.69 -8.66
N LEU A 15 5.27 10.46 -7.81
CA LEU A 15 5.04 10.56 -6.38
C LEU A 15 4.78 12.03 -6.02
N THR A 16 3.56 12.35 -5.60
CA THR A 16 3.14 13.70 -5.21
C THR A 16 2.76 13.77 -3.74
N LEU A 17 3.50 14.57 -2.97
CA LEU A 17 3.21 14.90 -1.58
C LEU A 17 2.73 16.35 -1.50
N ARG A 18 1.46 16.56 -1.14
CA ARG A 18 0.89 17.91 -0.97
C ARG A 18 1.32 18.52 0.37
N SER A 19 1.01 19.81 0.52
CA SER A 19 1.55 20.64 1.60
C SER A 19 1.28 20.07 2.99
N GLY A 20 2.29 20.17 3.86
CA GLY A 20 2.19 19.82 5.28
C GLY A 20 2.06 18.33 5.59
N THR A 21 2.32 17.44 4.62
CA THR A 21 2.23 15.99 4.82
C THR A 21 3.53 15.41 5.37
N THR A 22 3.43 14.34 6.15
CA THR A 22 4.59 13.65 6.75
C THR A 22 4.74 12.24 6.21
N VAL A 23 5.99 11.82 5.97
CA VAL A 23 6.41 10.43 5.79
C VAL A 23 7.49 10.12 6.83
N THR A 24 7.19 9.25 7.79
CA THR A 24 8.11 8.87 8.88
C THR A 24 8.04 7.38 9.20
N ALA A 25 8.91 6.89 10.07
CA ALA A 25 8.97 5.49 10.45
C ALA A 25 7.99 5.15 11.59
N TYR A 26 7.52 3.91 11.59
CA TYR A 26 6.75 3.25 12.63
C TYR A 26 7.37 1.87 12.89
N ASN A 27 7.33 1.42 14.14
CA ASN A 27 7.95 0.16 14.56
C ASN A 27 9.44 0.02 14.15
N ALA A 28 10.18 1.14 14.10
CA ALA A 28 11.61 1.13 13.80
C ALA A 28 12.43 0.56 14.95
N GLY A 29 13.30 -0.39 14.64
CA GLY A 29 14.33 -0.92 15.52
C GLY A 29 15.60 -0.04 15.55
N PRO A 30 16.51 -0.28 16.52
CA PRO A 30 17.72 0.53 16.70
C PRO A 30 18.70 0.49 15.51
N ASP A 31 18.69 -0.63 14.77
CA ASP A 31 19.62 -0.91 13.68
C ASP A 31 18.94 -0.86 12.29
N ASP A 32 17.68 -0.40 12.24
CA ASP A 32 16.97 -0.28 10.98
C ASP A 32 17.61 0.79 10.09
N PRO A 33 17.82 0.51 8.79
CA PRO A 33 18.25 1.55 7.88
C PRO A 33 17.15 2.60 7.73
N PRO A 34 17.48 3.82 7.29
CA PRO A 34 16.50 4.87 7.02
C PRO A 34 15.30 4.34 6.20
N LEU A 35 14.12 4.92 6.43
CA LEU A 35 13.00 4.65 5.54
C LEU A 35 13.36 5.16 4.15
N GLN A 36 12.76 4.57 3.12
CA GLN A 36 13.02 4.97 1.76
C GLN A 36 11.69 5.14 1.04
N ILE A 37 11.54 6.26 0.34
CA ILE A 37 10.54 6.40 -0.72
C ILE A 37 11.24 6.29 -2.08
N CYS A 38 10.56 5.75 -3.08
CA CYS A 38 11.20 5.46 -4.35
C CYS A 38 10.27 5.70 -5.54
N THR A 39 10.84 6.29 -6.59
CA THR A 39 10.30 6.24 -7.95
C THR A 39 11.28 5.54 -8.89
N ASN A 40 10.75 4.82 -9.88
CA ASN A 40 11.51 4.32 -11.02
C ASN A 40 11.75 5.37 -12.12
N SER A 41 11.09 6.52 -12.03
CA SER A 41 11.15 7.58 -13.02
C SER A 41 12.46 8.37 -12.95
N ILE A 42 12.86 8.89 -14.11
CA ILE A 42 13.95 9.86 -14.25
C ILE A 42 13.44 11.20 -14.81
N GLU A 43 12.13 11.32 -15.00
CA GLU A 43 11.50 12.51 -15.55
C GLU A 43 11.57 13.66 -14.54
N SER A 44 11.66 14.88 -15.06
CA SER A 44 11.70 16.07 -14.20
C SER A 44 10.42 16.20 -13.39
N GLY A 45 10.56 16.35 -12.08
CA GLY A 45 9.45 16.52 -11.16
C GLY A 45 8.59 15.28 -10.90
N ALA A 46 9.06 14.09 -11.29
CA ALA A 46 8.38 12.84 -10.98
C ALA A 46 8.23 12.61 -9.46
N VAL A 47 9.08 13.24 -8.64
CA VAL A 47 8.81 13.43 -7.22
C VAL A 47 8.48 14.90 -6.98
N THR A 48 7.30 15.19 -6.46
CA THR A 48 6.89 16.55 -6.11
C THR A 48 6.60 16.64 -4.62
N CYS A 49 7.38 17.45 -3.90
CA CYS A 49 7.19 17.73 -2.48
C CYS A 49 6.74 19.17 -2.28
N LYS A 50 5.48 19.43 -1.90
CA LYS A 50 5.00 20.82 -1.68
C LYS A 50 5.48 21.38 -0.33
N SER A 51 5.26 22.68 -0.13
CA SER A 51 5.63 23.39 1.10
C SER A 51 5.20 22.67 2.38
N GLY A 52 6.14 22.51 3.31
CA GLY A 52 5.90 21.90 4.62
C GLY A 52 5.85 20.37 4.62
N VAL A 53 6.12 19.71 3.49
CA VAL A 53 6.33 18.25 3.45
C VAL A 53 7.53 17.89 4.33
N THR A 54 7.39 16.84 5.13
CA THR A 54 8.50 16.25 5.90
C THR A 54 8.68 14.79 5.49
N ILE A 55 9.89 14.43 5.05
CA ILE A 55 10.30 13.05 4.77
C ILE A 55 11.45 12.71 5.70
N ASP A 56 11.20 11.82 6.65
CA ASP A 56 12.20 11.36 7.61
C ASP A 56 12.98 10.14 7.07
N GLY A 57 13.63 10.30 5.92
CA GLY A 57 14.34 9.22 5.25
C GLY A 57 14.89 9.59 3.88
N ASP A 58 15.29 8.56 3.13
CA ASP A 58 15.90 8.71 1.82
C ASP A 58 14.87 8.80 0.69
N ILE A 59 15.24 9.51 -0.38
CA ILE A 59 14.51 9.51 -1.65
C ILE A 59 15.36 8.83 -2.72
N VAL A 60 14.82 7.75 -3.29
CA VAL A 60 15.50 6.98 -4.34
C VAL A 60 14.83 7.22 -5.69
N VAL A 61 15.58 7.76 -6.66
CA VAL A 61 15.07 8.02 -8.01
C VAL A 61 15.50 6.94 -9.00
N GLY A 62 14.91 6.96 -10.20
CA GLY A 62 15.18 5.98 -11.25
C GLY A 62 16.66 5.91 -11.64
N PRO A 63 17.13 4.76 -12.17
CA PRO A 63 18.54 4.57 -12.50
C PRO A 63 19.04 5.54 -13.57
N GLY A 64 20.15 6.20 -13.26
CA GLY A 64 20.74 7.25 -14.11
C GLY A 64 20.00 8.59 -14.04
N GLY A 65 18.94 8.71 -13.23
CA GLY A 65 18.27 9.97 -12.95
C GLY A 65 19.09 10.87 -12.05
N ASP A 66 18.99 12.18 -12.27
CA ASP A 66 19.58 13.21 -11.41
C ASP A 66 18.55 13.61 -10.32
N PRO A 67 18.80 13.35 -9.03
CA PRO A 67 17.88 13.73 -7.96
C PRO A 67 17.50 15.22 -7.97
N ASP A 68 18.40 16.12 -8.39
CA ASP A 68 18.16 17.57 -8.43
C ASP A 68 17.16 17.97 -9.54
N VAL A 69 16.94 17.10 -10.53
CA VAL A 69 15.99 17.29 -11.63
C VAL A 69 14.68 16.55 -11.38
N VAL A 70 14.78 15.32 -10.87
CA VAL A 70 13.64 14.44 -10.63
C VAL A 70 12.80 14.91 -9.45
N ILE A 71 13.43 15.48 -8.41
CA ILE A 71 12.75 15.92 -7.20
C ILE A 71 12.49 17.43 -7.26
N ASN A 72 11.23 17.81 -7.31
CA ASN A 72 10.80 19.21 -7.38
C ASN A 72 10.44 19.77 -5.99
N ASN A 73 10.77 21.06 -5.79
CA ASN A 73 10.47 21.87 -4.61
C ASN A 73 11.15 21.39 -3.31
N THR A 74 12.35 20.80 -3.41
CA THR A 74 13.14 20.36 -2.25
C THR A 74 13.45 21.48 -1.26
N SER A 75 13.52 22.75 -1.71
CA SER A 75 13.77 23.90 -0.84
C SER A 75 12.63 24.23 0.13
N GLU A 76 11.43 23.71 -0.11
CA GLU A 76 10.25 23.94 0.74
C GLU A 76 9.85 22.70 1.56
N ALA A 77 10.51 21.57 1.32
CA ALA A 77 10.34 20.32 2.04
C ALA A 77 11.51 20.08 3.00
N THR A 78 11.27 19.36 4.08
CA THR A 78 12.31 18.89 5.00
C THR A 78 12.58 17.41 4.69
N ILE A 79 13.74 17.12 4.11
CA ILE A 79 14.22 15.76 3.84
C ILE A 79 15.40 15.50 4.77
N THR A 80 15.27 14.54 5.69
CA THR A 80 16.33 14.26 6.69
C THR A 80 17.40 13.29 6.20
N GLY A 81 17.06 12.43 5.22
CA GLY A 81 17.97 11.46 4.61
C GLY A 81 18.61 11.94 3.30
N GLU A 82 19.17 10.98 2.56
CA GLU A 82 19.86 11.27 1.29
C GLU A 82 18.92 11.14 0.09
N SER A 83 19.22 11.88 -0.98
CA SER A 83 18.56 11.73 -2.28
C SER A 83 19.56 11.20 -3.31
N TYR A 84 19.26 10.07 -3.94
CA TYR A 84 20.19 9.43 -4.87
C TYR A 84 19.50 8.58 -5.94
N SER A 85 20.22 8.31 -7.03
CA SER A 85 19.77 7.41 -8.08
C SER A 85 19.97 5.95 -7.71
N SER A 86 18.96 5.11 -7.96
CA SER A 86 19.10 3.67 -7.86
C SER A 86 20.11 3.12 -8.88
N LEU A 87 20.82 2.05 -8.53
CA LEU A 87 21.70 1.34 -9.48
C LEU A 87 20.91 0.44 -10.45
N ILE A 88 19.69 0.03 -10.07
CA ILE A 88 18.87 -0.92 -10.82
C ILE A 88 17.44 -0.43 -10.90
N LYS A 89 16.81 -0.63 -12.06
CA LYS A 89 15.39 -0.33 -12.22
C LYS A 89 14.64 -1.40 -11.44
N ASN A 90 13.92 -1.02 -10.41
CA ASN A 90 13.17 -1.98 -9.62
C ASN A 90 12.02 -2.47 -10.51
N LYS A 91 11.93 -3.78 -10.76
CA LYS A 91 10.77 -4.36 -11.44
C LYS A 91 9.92 -5.02 -10.36
N PRO A 92 8.77 -4.44 -9.99
CA PRO A 92 7.87 -5.08 -9.04
C PRO A 92 7.53 -6.48 -9.55
N PRO A 93 7.67 -7.55 -8.74
CA PRO A 93 7.33 -8.90 -9.18
C PRO A 93 5.81 -9.03 -9.41
N THR A 94 5.42 -9.80 -10.41
CA THR A 94 4.00 -10.13 -10.62
C THR A 94 3.49 -10.98 -9.46
N ILE A 95 2.29 -10.68 -8.98
CA ILE A 95 1.59 -11.47 -7.96
C ILE A 95 0.63 -12.41 -8.67
N ASN A 96 0.69 -13.69 -8.33
CA ASN A 96 -0.25 -14.69 -8.82
C ASN A 96 -1.19 -15.07 -7.69
N VAL A 97 -2.48 -15.17 -8.01
CA VAL A 97 -3.49 -15.74 -7.11
C VAL A 97 -3.11 -17.21 -6.83
N PRO A 98 -3.10 -17.67 -5.57
CA PRO A 98 -2.89 -19.07 -5.24
C PRO A 98 -3.85 -19.99 -5.98
N GLN A 99 -3.35 -21.11 -6.52
CA GLN A 99 -4.14 -22.03 -7.33
C GLN A 99 -5.40 -22.51 -6.62
N TYR A 100 -5.35 -22.76 -5.30
CA TYR A 100 -6.51 -23.21 -4.55
C TYR A 100 -7.65 -22.19 -4.50
N LEU A 101 -7.37 -20.88 -4.60
CA LEU A 101 -8.39 -19.83 -4.75
C LEU A 101 -8.91 -19.79 -6.18
N LEU A 102 -8.06 -19.99 -7.19
CA LEU A 102 -8.50 -20.06 -8.59
C LEU A 102 -9.42 -21.26 -8.87
N ASP A 103 -9.24 -22.35 -8.14
CA ASP A 103 -10.06 -23.57 -8.25
C ASP A 103 -11.39 -23.47 -7.48
N MET A 104 -11.56 -22.44 -6.63
CA MET A 104 -12.80 -22.22 -5.88
C MET A 104 -13.89 -21.62 -6.75
N VAL A 105 -15.13 -22.04 -6.49
CA VAL A 105 -16.31 -21.39 -7.07
C VAL A 105 -16.56 -20.09 -6.32
N SER A 106 -16.93 -19.04 -7.05
CA SER A 106 -17.32 -17.76 -6.46
C SER A 106 -18.46 -17.94 -5.44
N SER A 107 -18.36 -17.21 -4.34
CA SER A 107 -19.39 -17.12 -3.30
C SER A 107 -20.41 -16.00 -3.59
N GLY A 108 -20.32 -15.38 -4.77
CA GLY A 108 -21.12 -14.22 -5.18
C GLY A 108 -20.53 -12.89 -4.70
N GLY A 109 -21.35 -11.85 -4.69
CA GLY A 109 -21.00 -10.54 -4.13
C GLY A 109 -21.22 -10.44 -2.62
N ILE A 110 -20.47 -9.56 -1.96
CA ILE A 110 -20.78 -9.09 -0.61
C ILE A 110 -21.45 -7.72 -0.71
N ASP A 111 -22.77 -7.69 -0.59
CA ASP A 111 -23.61 -6.48 -0.75
C ASP A 111 -24.19 -5.93 0.57
N SER A 112 -23.91 -6.61 1.69
CA SER A 112 -24.41 -6.25 3.02
C SER A 112 -23.52 -6.82 4.14
N SER A 113 -23.83 -6.46 5.38
CA SER A 113 -23.12 -6.96 6.56
C SER A 113 -23.01 -8.48 6.59
N THR A 114 -21.81 -8.98 6.85
CA THR A 114 -21.52 -10.42 6.89
C THR A 114 -20.28 -10.71 7.74
N THR A 115 -20.01 -11.99 7.95
CA THR A 115 -18.75 -12.46 8.54
C THR A 115 -18.06 -13.39 7.56
N ILE A 116 -16.82 -13.08 7.22
CA ILE A 116 -15.92 -13.94 6.45
C ILE A 116 -15.11 -14.73 7.47
N SER A 117 -15.36 -16.04 7.56
CA SER A 117 -14.68 -16.97 8.49
C SER A 117 -13.86 -18.05 7.79
N SER A 118 -13.77 -17.99 6.46
CA SER A 118 -12.97 -18.91 5.65
C SER A 118 -12.51 -18.24 4.36
N SER A 119 -11.38 -18.72 3.81
CA SER A 119 -10.89 -18.28 2.49
C SER A 119 -11.92 -18.57 1.40
N ALA A 120 -12.13 -17.60 0.51
CA ALA A 120 -13.19 -17.65 -0.50
C ALA A 120 -12.87 -16.76 -1.71
N VAL A 121 -13.62 -16.99 -2.79
CA VAL A 121 -13.66 -16.12 -3.96
C VAL A 121 -14.95 -15.31 -3.92
N TYR A 122 -14.87 -14.01 -4.18
CA TYR A 122 -16.02 -13.11 -4.29
C TYR A 122 -16.01 -12.39 -5.63
N ASP A 123 -17.20 -12.13 -6.18
CA ASP A 123 -17.33 -11.37 -7.42
C ASP A 123 -16.91 -9.90 -7.18
N HIS A 124 -17.37 -9.34 -6.06
CA HIS A 124 -17.09 -7.97 -5.60
C HIS A 124 -17.39 -7.85 -4.10
N VAL A 125 -16.93 -6.76 -3.48
CA VAL A 125 -17.39 -6.30 -2.16
C VAL A 125 -17.92 -4.89 -2.35
N ASP A 126 -19.23 -4.72 -2.40
CA ASP A 126 -19.89 -3.42 -2.58
C ASP A 126 -21.01 -3.30 -1.55
N VAL A 127 -20.63 -2.94 -0.34
CA VAL A 127 -21.56 -2.85 0.79
C VAL A 127 -22.24 -1.47 0.90
N ALA A 128 -22.12 -0.64 -0.13
CA ALA A 128 -22.62 0.75 -0.20
C ALA A 128 -24.16 0.87 -0.36
N SER A 129 -24.92 -0.08 0.18
CA SER A 129 -26.33 -0.25 -0.16
C SER A 129 -27.31 0.67 0.58
N ASP A 130 -26.97 1.22 1.76
CA ASP A 130 -27.80 2.22 2.48
C ASP A 130 -26.95 3.37 3.06
N PRO A 131 -27.05 4.61 2.56
CA PRO A 131 -26.27 5.75 3.07
C PRO A 131 -26.63 6.16 4.51
N ASN A 132 -27.68 5.58 5.11
CA ASN A 132 -28.12 5.87 6.48
C ASN A 132 -27.78 4.73 7.47
N LYS A 133 -27.21 3.62 6.99
CA LYS A 133 -26.82 2.48 7.81
C LYS A 133 -25.51 1.90 7.29
N GLY A 134 -24.44 2.02 8.08
CA GLY A 134 -23.18 1.37 7.75
C GLY A 134 -23.30 -0.16 7.78
N SER A 135 -22.71 -0.81 6.78
CA SER A 135 -22.52 -2.25 6.76
C SER A 135 -21.21 -2.65 7.45
N LEU A 136 -21.19 -3.84 8.05
CA LEU A 136 -20.01 -4.41 8.69
C LEU A 136 -19.66 -5.76 8.05
N VAL A 137 -18.49 -5.82 7.42
CA VAL A 137 -17.86 -7.07 6.97
C VAL A 137 -16.80 -7.44 8.00
N SER A 138 -17.13 -8.38 8.89
CA SER A 138 -16.19 -8.86 9.90
C SER A 138 -15.33 -10.00 9.35
N VAL A 139 -14.03 -9.96 9.59
CA VAL A 139 -13.07 -11.01 9.21
C VAL A 139 -12.61 -11.71 10.48
N ASP A 140 -12.98 -12.98 10.60
CA ASP A 140 -12.72 -13.81 11.78
C ASP A 140 -11.91 -15.05 11.38
N GLY A 141 -10.58 -14.96 11.57
CA GLY A 141 -9.60 -15.98 11.23
C GLY A 141 -8.46 -15.46 10.35
N ASN A 142 -7.55 -16.36 9.99
CA ASN A 142 -6.45 -16.06 9.06
C ASN A 142 -6.88 -16.44 7.63
N ILE A 143 -7.34 -15.45 6.88
CA ILE A 143 -8.15 -15.64 5.68
C ILE A 143 -7.43 -15.05 4.47
N GLN A 144 -7.53 -15.76 3.35
CA GLN A 144 -7.16 -15.23 2.05
C GLN A 144 -8.39 -15.18 1.17
N ILE A 145 -8.68 -14.04 0.57
CA ILE A 145 -9.78 -13.90 -0.39
C ILE A 145 -9.25 -13.48 -1.74
N TYR A 146 -9.93 -13.93 -2.79
CA TYR A 146 -9.78 -13.38 -4.13
C TYR A 146 -11.07 -12.65 -4.50
N VAL A 147 -10.99 -11.34 -4.68
CA VAL A 147 -12.09 -10.53 -5.19
C VAL A 147 -11.84 -10.28 -6.67
N THR A 148 -12.70 -10.81 -7.54
CA THR A 148 -12.46 -10.74 -8.99
C THR A 148 -12.72 -9.35 -9.57
N GLY A 149 -13.64 -8.60 -8.98
CA GLY A 149 -13.96 -7.21 -9.29
C GLY A 149 -13.52 -6.27 -8.17
N ASP A 150 -14.34 -5.25 -7.91
CA ASP A 150 -13.97 -4.14 -7.05
C ASP A 150 -14.25 -4.41 -5.56
N ILE A 151 -13.51 -3.71 -4.70
CA ILE A 151 -13.88 -3.48 -3.30
C ILE A 151 -14.27 -2.01 -3.17
N ARG A 152 -15.54 -1.76 -2.87
CA ARG A 152 -16.09 -0.44 -2.59
C ARG A 152 -16.74 -0.40 -1.22
N LEU A 153 -16.24 0.50 -0.38
CA LEU A 153 -16.84 0.82 0.92
C LEU A 153 -17.47 2.20 0.83
N GLY A 154 -18.79 2.26 0.98
CA GLY A 154 -19.56 3.49 1.02
C GLY A 154 -19.43 4.23 2.36
N ASN A 155 -20.36 5.15 2.61
CA ASN A 155 -20.35 5.91 3.85
C ASN A 155 -20.73 5.01 5.04
N SER A 156 -19.90 5.02 6.09
CA SER A 156 -20.09 4.23 7.31
C SER A 156 -19.92 2.72 7.14
N ASP A 157 -19.56 2.25 5.95
CA ASP A 157 -19.23 0.84 5.72
C ASP A 157 -17.86 0.49 6.26
N THR A 158 -17.75 -0.65 6.92
CA THR A 158 -16.51 -1.07 7.57
C THR A 158 -16.18 -2.52 7.22
N VAL A 159 -14.93 -2.76 6.82
CA VAL A 159 -14.30 -4.08 6.91
C VAL A 159 -13.51 -4.11 8.20
N GLU A 160 -13.75 -5.09 9.07
CA GLU A 160 -13.10 -5.19 10.37
C GLU A 160 -12.31 -6.49 10.48
N ILE A 161 -10.98 -6.40 10.63
CA ILE A 161 -10.11 -7.54 10.92
C ILE A 161 -10.03 -7.67 12.44
N GLN A 162 -10.56 -8.77 12.98
CA GLN A 162 -10.64 -9.00 14.43
C GLN A 162 -9.23 -9.14 15.08
N PRO A 163 -9.08 -8.92 16.40
CA PRO A 163 -7.78 -8.87 17.09
C PRO A 163 -6.83 -10.06 16.90
N ASP A 164 -7.34 -11.24 16.58
CA ASP A 164 -6.55 -12.47 16.34
C ASP A 164 -6.61 -12.95 14.88
N SER A 165 -7.05 -12.08 13.97
CA SER A 165 -7.30 -12.41 12.58
C SER A 165 -6.26 -11.77 11.64
N SER A 166 -6.22 -12.25 10.41
CA SER A 166 -5.44 -11.64 9.34
C SER A 166 -6.15 -11.78 8.01
N LEU A 167 -6.03 -10.77 7.15
CA LEU A 167 -6.60 -10.77 5.81
C LEU A 167 -5.53 -10.57 4.75
N ILE A 168 -5.50 -11.49 3.79
CA ILE A 168 -4.84 -11.27 2.50
C ILE A 168 -5.92 -11.15 1.44
N VAL A 169 -5.87 -10.07 0.67
CA VAL A 169 -6.76 -9.85 -0.47
C VAL A 169 -5.96 -9.91 -1.76
N PHE A 170 -6.36 -10.78 -2.69
CA PHE A 170 -5.99 -10.64 -4.09
C PHE A 170 -7.13 -9.89 -4.78
N LEU A 171 -6.83 -8.76 -5.41
CA LEU A 171 -7.85 -7.85 -5.92
C LEU A 171 -7.72 -7.71 -7.44
N GLY A 172 -8.74 -8.19 -8.15
CA GLY A 172 -8.87 -8.06 -9.60
C GLY A 172 -9.44 -6.71 -10.06
N GLY A 173 -10.13 -5.97 -9.21
CA GLY A 173 -10.66 -4.65 -9.54
C GLY A 173 -9.99 -3.52 -8.76
N ASP A 174 -10.73 -2.43 -8.58
CA ASP A 174 -10.28 -1.25 -7.87
C ASP A 174 -10.64 -1.29 -6.37
N LEU A 175 -9.87 -0.57 -5.55
CA LEU A 175 -10.16 -0.35 -4.14
C LEU A 175 -10.62 1.10 -3.93
N ILE A 176 -11.87 1.27 -3.51
CA ILE A 176 -12.50 2.57 -3.30
C ILE A 176 -13.08 2.63 -1.88
N ILE A 177 -12.51 3.49 -1.04
CA ILE A 177 -13.05 3.81 0.28
C ILE A 177 -13.61 5.24 0.23
N ASP A 178 -14.93 5.38 0.24
CA ASP A 178 -15.61 6.68 0.24
C ASP A 178 -15.50 7.37 1.63
N ASN A 179 -16.00 8.61 1.77
CA ASN A 179 -15.63 9.56 2.84
C ASN A 179 -15.74 9.06 4.30
N SER A 180 -16.61 8.09 4.57
CA SER A 180 -16.78 7.52 5.91
C SER A 180 -16.65 5.99 5.91
N GLY A 181 -16.15 5.41 4.82
CA GLY A 181 -15.81 3.99 4.77
C GLY A 181 -14.50 3.72 5.52
N ALA A 182 -14.30 2.48 5.98
CA ALA A 182 -13.08 2.13 6.69
C ALA A 182 -12.69 0.65 6.52
N ILE A 183 -11.38 0.40 6.48
CA ILE A 183 -10.82 -0.93 6.75
C ILE A 183 -10.11 -0.85 8.10
N ASN A 184 -10.76 -1.39 9.12
CA ASN A 184 -10.29 -1.37 10.50
C ASN A 184 -9.57 -2.67 10.82
N ASN A 185 -8.24 -2.63 10.79
CA ASN A 185 -7.44 -3.71 11.30
C ASN A 185 -7.27 -3.56 12.83
N LEU A 186 -8.11 -4.23 13.60
CA LEU A 186 -8.16 -4.08 15.06
C LEU A 186 -6.91 -4.64 15.77
N THR A 187 -6.08 -5.40 15.05
CA THR A 187 -4.78 -5.84 15.55
C THR A 187 -3.79 -4.68 15.66
N GLN A 188 -4.01 -3.60 14.89
CA GLN A 188 -3.06 -2.49 14.66
C GLN A 188 -1.67 -2.94 14.18
N ASP A 189 -1.54 -4.19 13.72
CA ASP A 189 -0.34 -4.74 13.11
C ASP A 189 -0.51 -4.72 11.59
N PRO A 190 0.21 -3.86 10.84
CA PRO A 190 0.15 -3.80 9.39
C PRO A 190 0.47 -5.12 8.69
N LYS A 191 1.17 -6.08 9.34
CA LYS A 191 1.39 -7.43 8.78
C LYS A 191 0.10 -8.26 8.72
N LYS A 192 -0.95 -7.89 9.45
CA LYS A 192 -2.24 -8.62 9.48
C LYS A 192 -3.19 -8.24 8.36
N LEU A 193 -2.89 -7.20 7.58
CA LEU A 193 -3.65 -6.83 6.39
C LEU A 193 -2.70 -6.61 5.22
N ARG A 194 -2.82 -7.46 4.19
CA ARG A 194 -2.11 -7.28 2.90
C ARG A 194 -3.11 -7.28 1.75
N ILE A 195 -3.01 -6.28 0.88
CA ILE A 195 -3.82 -6.17 -0.34
C ILE A 195 -2.89 -6.23 -1.55
N TYR A 196 -3.09 -7.22 -2.40
CA TYR A 196 -2.38 -7.42 -3.67
C TYR A 196 -3.31 -7.07 -4.83
N GLY A 197 -3.17 -5.85 -5.36
CA GLY A 197 -3.77 -5.47 -6.64
C GLY A 197 -3.11 -6.25 -7.77
N LEU A 198 -3.93 -6.95 -8.54
CA LEU A 198 -3.51 -7.67 -9.75
C LEU A 198 -3.41 -6.70 -10.94
N ASP A 199 -3.02 -7.20 -12.11
CA ASP A 199 -2.77 -6.38 -13.31
C ASP A 199 -3.99 -5.53 -13.74
N THR A 200 -5.20 -5.92 -13.33
CA THR A 200 -6.46 -5.23 -13.62
C THR A 200 -6.87 -4.19 -12.57
N CYS A 201 -6.18 -4.12 -11.43
CA CYS A 201 -6.36 -3.07 -10.42
C CYS A 201 -5.68 -1.78 -10.89
N GLN A 202 -6.46 -0.75 -11.19
CA GLN A 202 -5.97 0.51 -11.75
C GLN A 202 -6.12 1.68 -10.76
N THR A 203 -6.96 1.54 -9.74
CA THR A 203 -7.23 2.60 -8.77
C THR A 203 -7.22 2.07 -7.35
N VAL A 204 -6.52 2.78 -6.46
CA VAL A 204 -6.64 2.62 -5.01
C VAL A 204 -6.88 4.01 -4.41
N VAL A 205 -8.08 4.26 -3.88
CA VAL A 205 -8.44 5.58 -3.37
C VAL A 205 -9.01 5.53 -1.96
N PHE A 206 -8.43 6.35 -1.09
CA PHE A 206 -8.85 6.58 0.29
C PHE A 206 -9.43 7.98 0.40
N LYS A 207 -10.75 8.10 0.36
CA LYS A 207 -11.46 9.36 0.57
C LYS A 207 -11.84 9.58 2.03
N ASN A 208 -11.62 8.61 2.90
CA ASN A 208 -11.95 8.70 4.32
C ASN A 208 -10.91 9.51 5.12
N SER A 209 -11.24 9.79 6.39
CA SER A 209 -10.36 10.52 7.32
C SER A 209 -10.03 9.69 8.57
N GLY A 210 -9.55 8.46 8.38
CA GLY A 210 -9.25 7.52 9.46
C GLY A 210 -7.82 6.96 9.41
N ASP A 211 -7.51 6.10 10.38
CA ASP A 211 -6.25 5.37 10.40
C ASP A 211 -6.41 4.06 9.62
N PHE A 212 -5.42 3.73 8.79
CA PHE A 212 -5.34 2.48 8.05
C PHE A 212 -4.07 1.73 8.46
N TYR A 213 -4.21 0.50 8.95
CA TYR A 213 -3.08 -0.36 9.33
C TYR A 213 -3.00 -1.55 8.37
N GLY A 214 -2.10 -1.49 7.39
CA GLY A 214 -1.96 -2.53 6.38
C GLY A 214 -0.97 -2.19 5.27
N ALA A 215 -0.67 -3.16 4.43
CA ALA A 215 0.24 -3.00 3.29
C ALA A 215 -0.46 -3.24 1.95
N ILE A 216 -0.22 -2.38 0.97
CA ILE A 216 -0.84 -2.45 -0.36
C ILE A 216 0.23 -2.55 -1.43
N TYR A 217 0.11 -3.57 -2.28
CA TYR A 217 0.95 -3.76 -3.45
C TYR A 217 0.05 -3.87 -4.68
N ALA A 218 0.00 -2.82 -5.50
CA ALA A 218 -0.85 -2.70 -6.68
C ALA A 218 -0.07 -1.99 -7.80
N PRO A 219 0.85 -2.68 -8.50
CA PRO A 219 1.86 -2.06 -9.36
C PRO A 219 1.29 -1.30 -10.56
N GLU A 220 0.06 -1.60 -10.97
CA GLU A 220 -0.63 -0.91 -12.07
C GLU A 220 -1.58 0.19 -11.60
N ALA A 221 -1.75 0.38 -10.29
CA ALA A 221 -2.74 1.29 -9.73
C ALA A 221 -2.21 2.68 -9.41
N ASP A 222 -3.00 3.70 -9.69
CA ASP A 222 -2.84 5.03 -9.15
C ASP A 222 -3.40 5.07 -7.72
N ILE A 223 -2.51 5.34 -6.75
CA ILE A 223 -2.86 5.38 -5.32
C ILE A 223 -3.11 6.84 -4.91
N HIS A 224 -4.29 7.13 -4.35
CA HIS A 224 -4.64 8.48 -3.90
C HIS A 224 -5.21 8.49 -2.48
N LEU A 225 -4.51 9.18 -1.59
CA LEU A 225 -4.94 9.49 -0.24
C LEU A 225 -5.54 10.91 -0.22
N CYS A 226 -6.87 11.05 -0.26
CA CYS A 226 -7.53 12.34 -0.54
C CYS A 226 -7.74 13.24 0.68
N ASN A 227 -7.95 12.66 1.86
CA ASN A 227 -8.26 13.40 3.09
C ASN A 227 -7.24 13.02 4.18
N SER A 228 -7.39 13.53 5.40
CA SER A 228 -6.48 13.32 6.55
C SER A 228 -6.33 11.87 7.06
N VAL A 229 -6.21 10.92 6.13
CA VAL A 229 -5.94 9.51 6.37
C VAL A 229 -4.53 9.36 6.92
N LYS A 230 -4.38 8.51 7.92
CA LYS A 230 -3.07 8.12 8.44
C LYS A 230 -2.82 6.68 8.04
N VAL A 231 -1.79 6.46 7.25
CA VAL A 231 -1.38 5.11 6.85
C VAL A 231 -0.29 4.63 7.79
N PHE A 232 -0.48 3.47 8.41
CA PHE A 232 0.53 2.70 9.11
C PHE A 232 0.81 1.44 8.29
N GLY A 233 1.93 1.40 7.57
CA GLY A 233 2.27 0.29 6.69
C GLY A 233 3.10 0.70 5.49
N ALA A 234 2.88 0.08 4.33
CA ALA A 234 3.66 0.32 3.12
C ALA A 234 2.79 0.26 1.87
N MET A 235 3.12 1.06 0.86
CA MET A 235 2.36 1.11 -0.40
C MET A 235 3.29 1.04 -1.62
N SER A 236 2.92 0.22 -2.60
CA SER A 236 3.59 0.09 -3.89
C SER A 236 2.56 0.25 -5.00
N GLY A 237 2.75 1.23 -5.87
CA GLY A 237 1.79 1.60 -6.92
C GLY A 237 2.44 1.93 -8.26
N LYS A 238 1.61 2.31 -9.23
CA LYS A 238 2.07 2.97 -10.45
C LYS A 238 2.41 4.42 -10.17
N SER A 239 1.48 5.15 -9.54
CA SER A 239 1.68 6.50 -9.03
C SER A 239 1.10 6.62 -7.61
N PHE A 240 1.50 7.67 -6.89
CA PHE A 240 1.05 7.93 -5.53
C PHE A 240 0.81 9.42 -5.31
N THR A 241 -0.36 9.77 -4.79
CA THR A 241 -0.71 11.12 -4.37
C THR A 241 -1.19 11.14 -2.93
N GLN A 242 -0.59 12.02 -2.13
CA GLN A 242 -0.96 12.29 -0.74
C GLN A 242 -1.46 13.72 -0.63
N ASP A 243 -2.75 13.89 -0.32
CA ASP A 243 -3.37 15.21 -0.14
C ASP A 243 -3.05 15.81 1.23
N VAL A 244 -3.43 17.07 1.43
CA VAL A 244 -3.09 17.85 2.64
C VAL A 244 -3.58 17.12 3.90
N ASN A 245 -2.70 17.03 4.91
CA ASN A 245 -2.92 16.34 6.19
C ASN A 245 -3.09 14.81 6.13
N ALA A 246 -2.96 14.18 4.96
CA ALA A 246 -2.72 12.74 4.95
C ALA A 246 -1.29 12.50 5.45
N ASP A 247 -1.07 11.57 6.38
CA ASP A 247 0.26 11.24 6.91
C ASP A 247 0.57 9.76 6.66
N PHE A 248 1.86 9.46 6.48
CA PHE A 248 2.35 8.13 6.18
C PHE A 248 3.39 7.71 7.22
N TYR A 249 3.13 6.59 7.88
CA TYR A 249 3.93 5.99 8.92
C TYR A 249 4.38 4.61 8.43
N TYR A 250 5.61 4.52 7.95
CA TYR A 250 6.14 3.30 7.40
C TYR A 250 6.41 2.26 8.48
N ASP A 251 5.67 1.15 8.47
CA ASP A 251 5.97 0.05 9.38
C ASP A 251 7.22 -0.71 8.91
N MET A 252 8.34 -0.44 9.58
CA MET A 252 9.65 -1.03 9.26
C MET A 252 9.66 -2.55 9.38
N SER A 253 8.78 -3.12 10.22
CA SER A 253 8.70 -4.57 10.39
C SER A 253 8.24 -5.27 9.10
N LEU A 254 7.60 -4.57 8.15
CA LEU A 254 7.23 -5.10 6.83
C LEU A 254 8.44 -5.43 5.93
N ARG A 255 9.66 -5.01 6.30
CA ARG A 255 10.91 -5.44 5.65
C ARG A 255 11.30 -6.87 6.01
N GLU A 256 10.87 -7.33 7.17
CA GLU A 256 11.16 -8.67 7.65
C GLU A 256 10.28 -9.66 6.90
N VAL A 257 10.91 -10.44 6.02
CA VAL A 257 10.20 -11.40 5.17
C VAL A 257 10.75 -12.81 5.30
N ASP A 258 9.84 -13.77 5.26
CA ASP A 258 10.12 -15.21 5.23
C ASP A 258 10.11 -15.77 3.81
N LEU A 259 10.79 -16.90 3.59
CA LEU A 259 10.86 -17.55 2.27
C LEU A 259 9.49 -17.96 1.69
N SER A 260 8.50 -18.15 2.55
CA SER A 260 7.14 -18.52 2.16
C SER A 260 6.25 -17.32 1.83
N GLU A 261 6.71 -16.10 2.04
CA GLU A 261 5.92 -14.89 1.77
C GLU A 261 5.87 -14.57 0.27
N ILE A 262 4.71 -14.09 -0.17
CA ILE A 262 4.43 -13.78 -1.56
C ILE A 262 5.37 -12.66 -2.03
N GLY A 263 5.97 -12.84 -3.21
CA GLY A 263 6.81 -11.82 -3.84
C GLY A 263 8.22 -11.68 -3.25
N VAL A 264 8.59 -12.52 -2.28
CA VAL A 264 9.96 -12.55 -1.75
C VAL A 264 10.94 -13.02 -2.80
N ARG A 265 12.06 -12.29 -2.92
CA ARG A 265 13.14 -12.61 -3.85
C ARG A 265 14.50 -12.66 -3.17
N MET A 266 15.36 -13.53 -3.67
CA MET A 266 16.77 -13.54 -3.30
C MET A 266 17.50 -12.40 -4.03
N VAL A 267 18.29 -11.64 -3.28
CA VAL A 267 19.11 -10.56 -3.82
C VAL A 267 20.56 -10.90 -3.56
N ILE A 268 21.33 -11.05 -4.64
CA ILE A 268 22.77 -11.30 -4.57
C ILE A 268 23.44 -9.99 -4.17
N LYS A 269 23.93 -9.91 -2.93
CA LYS A 269 24.59 -8.70 -2.41
C LYS A 269 26.03 -8.55 -2.92
N ARG A 270 26.70 -9.65 -3.25
CA ARG A 270 28.07 -9.67 -3.76
C ARG A 270 28.33 -10.98 -4.49
N TRP A 271 29.00 -10.89 -5.62
CA TRP A 271 29.53 -12.04 -6.37
C TRP A 271 31.00 -11.78 -6.67
N SER A 272 31.82 -12.82 -6.56
CA SER A 272 33.24 -12.76 -6.92
C SER A 272 33.64 -14.06 -7.59
N GLU A 273 34.19 -13.96 -8.79
CA GLU A 273 34.95 -15.03 -9.43
C GLU A 273 36.44 -14.90 -9.04
N ARG A 274 37.11 -16.05 -8.93
CA ARG A 274 38.56 -16.15 -8.74
C ARG A 274 39.24 -16.38 -10.07
#